data_AF-A0AAW4JTJ3-F1
#
_entry.id   AF-A0AAW4JTJ3-F1
#
_cell.length_a   1.000
_cell.length_b   1.000
_cell.length_c   1.000
_cell.angle_alpha   90.00
_cell.angle_beta   90.00
_cell.angle_gamma   90.00
#
_symmetry.space_group_name_H-M   'P 1'
#
loop_
_entity.id
_entity.type
_entity.pdbx_description
1 polymer ?
#
loop_
_entity_poly.entity_id
_entity_poly.type
_entity_poly.pdbx_seq_one_letter_code
_entity_poly.pdbx_strand_id
1 'polypeptide(L)'
;MRPVEGLTLPKFFNYYDSPVKLVATADGGVAGWRLSKDTGGWREANNLIDKVLFGGGDEIYEVSPEEFVQLTELERSLYLQGDGPIFALYETVRAIEDTLQEERRYPTPQEQALIRGVRRRTFVMFEEQLQQAGDPAADPTIASATS
;
A
#
# COMPACT_ATOMS: atom_id res chain seq x y z
N MET A 1 -3.25 -20.12 17.14
CA MET A 1 -4.35 -19.23 16.70
C MET A 1 -5.37 -20.10 15.97
N ARG A 2 -6.68 -19.95 16.16
CA ARG A 2 -7.67 -20.77 15.40
C ARG A 2 -7.81 -20.19 13.99
N PRO A 3 -7.99 -21.02 12.95
CA PRO A 3 -8.42 -20.54 11.64
C PRO A 3 -9.72 -19.75 11.80
N VAL A 4 -9.79 -18.55 11.23
CA VAL A 4 -11.05 -17.81 11.17
C VAL A 4 -11.83 -18.39 9.99
N GLU A 5 -12.64 -19.42 10.25
CA GLU A 5 -13.49 -20.04 9.22
C GLU A 5 -14.31 -18.96 8.49
N GLY A 6 -14.22 -18.93 7.16
CA GLY A 6 -14.92 -17.94 6.32
C GLY A 6 -14.16 -16.65 6.01
N LEU A 7 -12.93 -16.46 6.49
CA LEU A 7 -12.10 -15.31 6.14
C LEU A 7 -11.30 -15.54 4.85
N THR A 8 -11.66 -14.84 3.77
CA THR A 8 -10.86 -14.81 2.54
C THR A 8 -9.69 -13.82 2.72
N LEU A 9 -8.47 -14.29 2.53
CA LEU A 9 -7.23 -13.50 2.57
C LEU A 9 -6.55 -13.53 1.18
N PRO A 10 -5.75 -12.50 0.83
CA PRO A 10 -5.42 -11.33 1.64
C PRO A 10 -6.57 -10.33 1.76
N LYS A 11 -6.53 -9.50 2.82
CA LYS A 11 -7.39 -8.33 2.99
C LYS A 11 -6.55 -7.08 3.20
N PHE A 12 -7.04 -5.95 2.72
CA PHE A 12 -6.33 -4.68 2.74
C PHE A 12 -7.18 -3.61 3.41
N PHE A 13 -6.53 -2.75 4.19
CA PHE A 13 -7.21 -1.73 4.97
C PHE A 13 -6.45 -0.41 4.91
N ASN A 14 -7.21 0.69 4.93
CA ASN A 14 -6.72 1.97 5.41
C ASN A 14 -7.06 2.09 6.91
N TYR A 15 -6.03 2.16 7.76
CA TYR A 15 -6.16 2.35 9.20
C TYR A 15 -5.54 3.69 9.61
N TYR A 16 -6.36 4.72 9.86
CA TYR A 16 -5.88 6.09 10.15
C TYR A 16 -4.79 6.55 9.16
N ASP A 17 -5.12 6.53 7.87
CA ASP A 17 -4.23 6.87 6.75
C ASP A 17 -2.95 6.02 6.68
N SER A 18 -3.01 4.81 7.21
CA SER A 18 -1.90 3.88 7.20
C SER A 18 -2.31 2.55 6.57
N PRO A 19 -1.69 2.16 5.45
CA PRO A 19 -1.95 0.88 4.81
C PRO A 19 -1.65 -0.29 5.76
N VAL A 20 -2.63 -1.17 5.89
CA VAL A 20 -2.52 -2.43 6.63
C VAL A 20 -2.96 -3.57 5.72
N LYS A 21 -2.21 -4.68 5.72
CA LYS A 21 -2.61 -5.93 5.06
C LYS A 21 -2.67 -7.08 6.03
N LEU A 22 -3.65 -7.94 5.84
CA LEU A 22 -3.77 -9.23 6.52
C LEU A 22 -3.49 -10.34 5.51
N VAL A 23 -2.62 -11.27 5.87
CA VAL A 23 -2.22 -12.39 5.02
C VAL A 23 -2.30 -13.71 5.78
N ALA A 24 -2.53 -14.80 5.07
CA ALA A 24 -2.51 -16.13 5.65
C ALA A 24 -1.07 -16.51 6.04
N THR A 25 -0.94 -17.23 7.15
CA THR A 25 0.33 -17.81 7.61
C THR A 25 0.38 -19.30 7.28
N ALA A 26 1.58 -19.87 7.21
CA ALA A 26 1.78 -21.28 6.84
C ALA A 26 1.14 -22.27 7.83
N ASP A 27 0.96 -21.89 9.09
CA ASP A 27 0.30 -22.67 10.14
C ASP A 27 -1.23 -22.47 10.16
N GLY A 28 -1.79 -21.75 9.19
CA GLY A 28 -3.24 -21.52 9.06
C GLY A 28 -3.79 -20.40 9.92
N GLY A 29 -2.92 -19.58 10.53
CA GLY A 29 -3.29 -18.33 11.20
C GLY A 29 -3.31 -17.12 10.25
N VAL A 30 -3.39 -15.93 10.83
CA VAL A 30 -3.39 -14.63 10.13
C VAL A 30 -2.25 -13.78 10.65
N ALA A 31 -1.50 -13.15 9.76
CA ALA A 31 -0.51 -12.13 10.10
C ALA A 31 -0.96 -10.75 9.60
N GLY A 32 -0.81 -9.74 10.45
CA GLY A 32 -1.06 -8.35 10.12
C GLY A 32 0.23 -7.58 9.89
N TRP A 33 0.25 -6.75 8.86
CA TRP A 33 1.40 -5.93 8.48
C TRP A 33 0.97 -4.50 8.22
N ARG A 34 1.72 -3.54 8.74
CA ARG A 34 1.48 -2.10 8.57
C ARG A 34 2.67 -1.46 7.87
N LEU A 35 2.41 -0.53 6.97
CA LEU A 35 3.46 0.24 6.30
C LEU A 35 4.28 1.07 7.32
N SER A 36 5.60 0.98 7.24
CA SER A 36 6.53 1.83 7.98
C SER A 36 6.83 3.11 7.20
N LYS A 37 6.50 4.27 7.77
CA LYS A 37 6.85 5.58 7.18
C LYS A 37 8.36 5.84 7.14
N ASP A 38 9.11 5.23 8.06
CA ASP A 38 10.57 5.42 8.16
C ASP A 38 11.35 4.65 7.09
N THR A 39 10.84 3.49 6.65
CA THR A 39 11.59 2.56 5.79
C THR A 39 10.90 2.24 4.48
N GLY A 40 9.59 2.48 4.38
CA GLY A 40 8.76 1.98 3.29
C GLY A 40 8.45 0.49 3.37
N GLY A 41 9.08 -0.26 4.27
CA GLY A 41 8.85 -1.70 4.46
C GLY A 41 7.65 -2.01 5.34
N TRP A 42 7.49 -3.29 5.66
CA TRP A 42 6.37 -3.79 6.45
C TRP A 42 6.77 -4.06 7.89
N ARG A 43 6.00 -3.55 8.84
CA ARG A 43 6.13 -3.85 10.27
C ARG A 43 5.01 -4.75 10.72
N GLU A 44 5.34 -5.74 11.54
CA GLU A 44 4.35 -6.62 12.17
C GLU A 44 3.35 -5.78 12.97
N ALA A 45 2.07 -6.05 12.75
CA ALA A 45 0.95 -5.32 13.32
C ALA A 45 -0.19 -6.28 13.71
N ASN A 46 0.17 -7.45 14.26
CA ASN A 46 -0.79 -8.48 14.67
C ASN A 46 -1.82 -7.97 15.70
N ASN A 47 -1.45 -6.95 16.49
CA ASN A 47 -2.37 -6.28 17.41
C ASN A 47 -3.53 -5.52 16.72
N LEU A 48 -3.44 -5.31 15.39
CA LEU A 48 -4.50 -4.67 14.60
C LEU A 48 -5.49 -5.66 14.00
N ILE A 49 -5.21 -6.97 14.00
CA ILE A 49 -6.05 -7.99 13.32
C ILE A 49 -7.50 -7.90 13.79
N ASP A 50 -7.76 -8.01 15.10
CA ASP A 50 -9.12 -7.95 15.62
C ASP A 50 -9.77 -6.58 15.41
N LYS A 51 -8.94 -5.52 15.45
CA LYS A 51 -9.42 -4.15 15.30
C LYS A 51 -9.93 -3.87 13.87
N VAL A 52 -9.21 -4.33 12.85
CA VAL A 52 -9.61 -4.11 11.45
C VAL A 52 -10.67 -5.08 10.98
N LEU A 53 -10.76 -6.29 11.56
CA LEU A 53 -11.78 -7.28 11.21
C LEU A 53 -13.13 -7.02 11.90
N PHE A 54 -13.12 -6.54 13.15
CA PHE A 54 -14.33 -6.50 13.98
C PHE A 54 -14.60 -5.14 14.62
N GLY A 55 -13.57 -4.31 14.77
CA GLY A 55 -13.61 -3.07 15.54
C GLY A 55 -14.19 -1.88 14.81
N GLY A 56 -15.11 -2.09 13.86
CA GLY A 56 -15.65 -1.07 12.94
C GLY A 56 -15.76 0.35 13.55
N GLY A 57 -15.34 1.36 12.79
CA GLY A 57 -15.33 2.75 13.20
C GLY A 57 -14.94 3.66 12.04
N ASP A 58 -15.11 4.98 12.23
CA ASP A 58 -15.04 5.98 11.15
C ASP A 58 -13.64 6.12 10.49
N GLU A 59 -12.60 5.46 11.00
CA GLU A 59 -11.20 5.62 10.55
C GLU A 59 -10.57 4.29 10.09
N ILE A 60 -11.39 3.26 9.85
CA ILE A 60 -10.95 1.94 9.39
C ILE A 60 -11.79 1.52 8.19
N TYR A 61 -11.15 1.44 7.03
CA TYR A 61 -11.81 1.08 5.78
C TYR A 61 -11.13 -0.13 5.16
N GLU A 62 -11.90 -1.18 4.86
CA GLU A 62 -11.43 -2.23 3.94
C GLU A 62 -11.35 -1.63 2.53
N VAL A 63 -10.24 -1.85 1.84
CA VAL A 63 -9.97 -1.30 0.52
C VAL A 63 -9.63 -2.41 -0.47
N SER A 64 -9.85 -2.15 -1.75
CA SER A 64 -9.44 -3.07 -2.82
C SER A 64 -7.91 -3.19 -2.90
N PRO A 65 -7.39 -4.24 -3.55
CA PRO A 65 -5.94 -4.38 -3.81
C PRO A 65 -5.36 -3.15 -4.54
N GLU A 66 -6.10 -2.60 -5.50
CA GLU A 66 -5.67 -1.41 -6.23
C GLU A 66 -5.61 -0.18 -5.34
N GLU A 67 -6.66 0.10 -4.57
CA GLU A 67 -6.67 1.22 -3.63
C GLU A 67 -5.54 1.09 -2.60
N PHE A 68 -5.28 -0.12 -2.11
CA PHE A 68 -4.15 -0.39 -1.22
C PHE A 68 -2.81 -0.04 -1.86
N VAL A 69 -2.59 -0.41 -3.12
CA VAL A 69 -1.37 -0.04 -3.87
C VAL A 69 -1.26 1.47 -4.01
N GLN A 70 -2.34 2.14 -4.41
CA GLN A 70 -2.35 3.59 -4.57
C GLN A 70 -2.08 4.33 -3.25
N LEU A 71 -2.65 3.86 -2.14
CA LEU A 71 -2.43 4.41 -0.80
C LEU A 71 -1.00 4.17 -0.30
N THR A 72 -0.47 2.96 -0.52
CA THR A 72 0.90 2.60 -0.11
C THR A 72 1.93 3.50 -0.77
N GLU A 73 1.78 3.71 -2.08
CA GLU A 73 2.75 4.51 -2.84
C GLU A 73 2.58 6.00 -2.64
N LEU A 74 1.36 6.47 -2.35
CA LEU A 74 1.15 7.84 -1.86
C LEU A 74 1.91 8.06 -0.54
N GLU A 75 1.73 7.18 0.45
CA GLU A 75 2.42 7.31 1.73
C GLU A 75 3.95 7.22 1.55
N ARG A 76 4.46 6.26 0.78
CA ARG A 76 5.90 6.16 0.50
C ARG A 76 6.44 7.42 -0.17
N SER A 77 5.74 7.99 -1.15
CA SER A 77 6.19 9.20 -1.85
C SER A 77 6.15 10.46 -0.97
N LEU A 78 5.31 10.49 0.06
CA LEU A 78 5.22 11.59 1.02
C LEU A 78 6.35 11.55 2.07
N TYR A 79 6.72 10.35 2.57
CA TYR A 79 7.65 10.22 3.69
C TYR A 79 9.06 9.80 3.31
N LEU A 80 9.25 9.10 2.18
CA LEU A 80 10.56 8.62 1.78
C LEU A 80 11.24 9.60 0.84
N GLN A 81 12.56 9.68 0.99
CA GLN A 81 13.46 10.41 0.12
C GLN A 81 14.62 9.48 -0.24
N GLY A 82 15.16 9.64 -1.43
CA GLY A 82 16.26 8.83 -1.91
C GLY A 82 16.49 9.05 -3.40
N ASP A 83 17.40 8.25 -3.95
CA ASP A 83 17.81 8.32 -5.35
C ASP A 83 17.41 7.06 -6.10
N GLY A 84 17.35 7.18 -7.43
CA GLY A 84 17.16 6.06 -8.34
C GLY A 84 15.74 5.97 -8.93
N PRO A 85 15.45 4.88 -9.64
CA PRO A 85 14.29 4.82 -10.53
C PRO A 85 12.93 5.01 -9.84
N ILE A 86 12.78 4.56 -8.59
CA ILE A 86 11.54 4.73 -7.81
C ILE A 86 11.33 6.22 -7.50
N PHE A 87 12.34 6.89 -6.98
CA PHE A 87 12.24 8.28 -6.55
C PHE A 87 12.07 9.24 -7.74
N ALA A 88 12.72 8.97 -8.88
CA ALA A 88 12.48 9.72 -10.12
C ALA A 88 11.01 9.61 -10.60
N LEU A 89 10.38 8.44 -10.41
CA LEU A 89 8.96 8.24 -10.72
C LEU A 89 8.05 8.97 -9.71
N TYR A 90 8.41 8.99 -8.42
CA TYR A 90 7.71 9.82 -7.43
C TYR A 90 7.80 11.30 -7.75
N GLU A 91 8.96 11.80 -8.16
CA GLU A 91 9.14 13.19 -8.60
C GLU A 91 8.26 13.51 -9.82
N THR A 92 8.12 12.57 -10.76
CA THR A 92 7.23 12.73 -11.92
C THR A 92 5.77 12.91 -11.48
N VAL A 93 5.29 12.08 -10.55
CA VAL A 93 3.93 12.20 -10.01
C VAL A 93 3.76 13.51 -9.25
N ARG A 94 4.74 13.88 -8.42
CA ARG A 94 4.72 15.12 -7.64
C ARG A 94 4.66 16.34 -8.55
N ALA A 95 5.43 16.39 -9.63
CA ALA A 95 5.38 17.48 -10.60
C ALA A 95 4.00 17.65 -11.26
N ILE A 96 3.30 16.53 -11.52
CA ILE A 96 1.92 16.58 -12.01
C ILE A 96 1.00 17.16 -10.92
N GLU A 97 1.08 16.64 -9.69
CA GLU A 97 0.25 17.09 -8.56
C GLU A 97 0.48 18.57 -8.22
N ASP A 98 1.73 19.03 -8.27
CA ASP A 98 2.10 20.43 -8.08
C ASP A 98 1.47 21.32 -9.15
N THR A 99 1.53 20.91 -10.43
CA THR A 99 0.88 21.63 -11.54
C THR A 99 -0.63 21.72 -11.33
N LEU A 100 -1.28 20.63 -10.90
CA LEU A 100 -2.72 20.61 -10.60
C LEU A 100 -3.09 21.58 -9.47
N GLN A 101 -2.25 21.65 -8.44
CA GLN A 101 -2.43 22.56 -7.31
C GLN A 101 -2.25 24.02 -7.73
N GLU A 102 -1.20 24.33 -8.50
CA GLU A 102 -0.95 25.68 -9.04
C GLU A 102 -2.11 26.16 -9.92
N GLU A 103 -2.62 25.29 -10.79
CA GLU A 103 -3.75 25.56 -11.68
C GLU A 103 -5.11 25.47 -10.96
N ARG A 104 -5.15 25.03 -9.70
CA ARG A 104 -6.36 24.84 -8.87
C ARG A 104 -7.44 24.01 -9.56
N ARG A 105 -7.04 22.92 -10.20
CA ARG A 105 -7.97 22.02 -10.91
C ARG A 105 -7.78 20.56 -10.50
N TYR A 106 -8.79 19.77 -10.82
CA TYR A 106 -8.70 18.32 -10.71
C TYR A 106 -7.88 17.72 -11.86
N PRO A 107 -7.27 16.53 -11.66
CA PRO A 107 -6.60 15.80 -12.72
C PRO A 107 -7.57 15.43 -13.84
N THR A 108 -7.10 15.52 -15.07
CA THR A 108 -7.76 14.92 -16.23
C THR A 108 -7.72 13.39 -16.12
N PRO A 109 -8.57 12.65 -16.86
CA PRO A 109 -8.52 11.19 -16.88
C PRO A 109 -7.16 10.63 -17.29
N GLN A 110 -6.43 11.33 -18.17
CA GLN A 110 -5.09 10.93 -18.60
C GLN A 110 -4.05 11.11 -17.49
N GLU A 111 -4.04 12.25 -16.81
CA GLU A 111 -3.15 12.48 -15.66
C GLU A 111 -3.45 11.49 -14.53
N GLN A 112 -4.74 11.24 -14.25
CA GLN A 112 -5.13 10.26 -13.25
C GLN A 112 -4.66 8.84 -13.61
N ALA A 113 -4.80 8.44 -14.88
CA ALA A 113 -4.30 7.15 -15.36
C ALA A 113 -2.77 7.05 -15.28
N LEU A 114 -2.06 8.14 -15.60
CA LEU A 114 -0.61 8.21 -15.49
C LEU A 114 -0.15 8.06 -14.03
N ILE A 115 -0.74 8.83 -13.11
CA ILE A 115 -0.42 8.75 -11.67
C ILE A 115 -0.65 7.32 -11.16
N ARG A 116 -1.82 6.72 -11.46
CA ARG A 116 -2.12 5.35 -11.04
C ARG A 116 -1.13 4.34 -11.60
N GLY A 117 -0.78 4.46 -12.89
CA GLY A 117 0.17 3.57 -13.55
C GLY A 117 1.57 3.68 -12.99
N VAL A 118 2.02 4.90 -12.68
CA VAL A 118 3.31 5.13 -12.02
C VAL A 118 3.33 4.50 -10.63
N ARG A 119 2.32 4.76 -9.79
CA ARG A 119 2.22 4.16 -8.46
C ARG A 119 2.21 2.63 -8.52
N ARG A 120 1.45 2.03 -9.44
CA ARG A 120 1.48 0.56 -9.63
C ARG A 120 2.89 0.05 -9.95
N ARG A 121 3.62 0.75 -10.82
CA ARG A 121 4.98 0.38 -11.20
C ARG A 121 5.95 0.55 -10.03
N THR A 122 5.90 1.66 -9.30
CA THR A 122 6.78 1.88 -8.16
C THR A 122 6.51 0.89 -7.04
N PHE A 123 5.25 0.50 -6.81
CA PHE A 123 4.91 -0.55 -5.85
C PHE A 123 5.62 -1.87 -6.15
N VAL A 124 5.55 -2.35 -7.39
CA VAL A 124 6.24 -3.59 -7.80
C VAL A 124 7.74 -3.47 -7.56
N MET A 125 8.35 -2.38 -8.02
CA MET A 125 9.79 -2.15 -7.87
C MET A 125 10.22 -2.09 -6.41
N PHE A 126 9.43 -1.45 -5.54
CA PHE A 126 9.73 -1.31 -4.12
C PHE A 126 9.55 -2.65 -3.39
N GLU A 127 8.46 -3.38 -3.64
CA GLU A 127 8.24 -4.70 -3.05
C GLU A 127 9.31 -5.69 -3.49
N GLU A 128 9.77 -5.67 -4.75
CA GLU A 128 10.90 -6.49 -5.20
C GLU A 128 12.20 -6.17 -4.44
N GLN A 129 12.49 -4.89 -4.20
CA GLN A 129 13.65 -4.49 -3.39
C GLN A 129 13.53 -4.95 -1.94
N LEU A 130 12.35 -4.81 -1.33
CA LEU A 130 12.09 -5.29 0.02
C LEU A 130 12.23 -6.82 0.12
N GLN A 131 11.73 -7.55 -0.87
CA GLN A 131 11.85 -9.01 -0.94
C GLN A 131 13.32 -9.44 -1.05
N GLN A 132 14.12 -8.75 -1.87
CA GLN A 132 15.56 -8.98 -1.96
C GLN A 132 16.30 -8.65 -0.65
N ALA A 133 15.81 -7.66 0.09
CA ALA A 133 16.33 -7.29 1.41
C ALA A 133 15.84 -8.22 2.54
N GLY A 134 14.95 -9.16 2.26
CA GLY A 134 14.44 -10.15 3.20
C GLY A 134 13.22 -9.70 4.03
N ASP A 135 12.49 -8.67 3.58
CA ASP A 135 11.21 -8.32 4.20
C ASP A 135 10.21 -9.47 3.99
N PRO A 136 9.73 -10.12 5.06
CA PRO A 136 8.91 -11.33 4.97
C PRO A 136 7.49 -11.07 4.47
N ALA A 137 7.07 -9.80 4.42
CA ALA A 137 5.74 -9.42 4.00
C ALA A 137 5.73 -8.76 2.63
N ALA A 138 6.88 -8.55 1.98
CA ALA A 138 6.94 -8.00 0.65
C ALA A 138 6.22 -8.91 -0.37
N ASP A 139 5.31 -8.34 -1.15
CA ASP A 139 4.53 -9.05 -2.15
C ASP A 139 4.24 -8.15 -3.37
N PRO A 140 5.07 -8.22 -4.43
CA PRO A 140 4.85 -7.44 -5.64
C PRO A 140 3.60 -7.87 -6.41
N THR A 141 3.04 -9.06 -6.14
CA THR A 141 1.91 -9.61 -6.90
C THR A 141 0.57 -8.96 -6.57
N ILE A 142 0.49 -8.21 -5.47
CA ILE A 142 -0.70 -7.43 -5.08
C ILE A 142 -1.09 -6.45 -6.21
N ALA A 143 -0.11 -5.85 -6.89
CA ALA A 143 -0.33 -4.94 -8.01
C ALA A 143 -0.91 -5.62 -9.27
N SER A 144 -0.82 -6.95 -9.36
CA SER A 144 -1.34 -7.74 -10.49
C SER A 144 -2.79 -8.19 -10.28
N ALA A 145 -3.30 -8.13 -9.05
CA ALA A 145 -4.69 -8.47 -8.74
C ALA A 145 -5.71 -7.44 -9.26
N THR A 146 -5.26 -6.42 -9.99
CA THR A 146 -6.06 -5.31 -10.53
C THR A 146 -6.34 -5.48 -12.04
N SER A 147 -7.00 -6.57 -12.45
CA SER A 147 -7.56 -6.69 -13.82
C SER A 147 -9.05 -6.38 -13.83
#